data_AF-A0A7J9GUH9-F1
#
_entry.id   AF-A0A7J9GUH9-F1
#
_cell.length_a   1.000
_cell.length_b   1.000
_cell.length_c   1.000
_cell.angle_alpha   90.00
_cell.angle_beta   90.00
_cell.angle_gamma   90.00
#
_symmetry.space_group_name_H-M   'P 1'
#
loop_
_entity.id
_entity.type
_entity.pdbx_description
1 polymer ?
#
loop_
_entity_poly.entity_id
_entity_poly.type
_entity_poly.pdbx_seq_one_letter_code
_entity_poly.pdbx_strand_id
1 'polypeptide(L)'
;FCYIEEINGASRDYCDQNNDRYPCNPNKGYYGRGPIQLSWNFNYGPAGENIGFDGLNSPETVAIWYWVNFVQPVISQGFGATIRAINGALECDGGNPATVERRVEYYIDYCNQLGVDPWPNLRC
;
A
#
# COMPACT_ATOMS: atom_id res chain seq x y z
N PHE A 1 -8.41 -7.80 4.06
CA PHE A 1 -8.85 -7.00 2.90
C PHE A 1 -10.18 -6.26 3.10
N CYS A 2 -10.60 -5.91 4.32
CA CYS A 2 -11.83 -5.12 4.49
C CYS A 2 -11.76 -3.74 3.82
N TYR A 3 -10.56 -3.17 3.67
CA TYR A 3 -10.34 -1.85 3.10
C TYR A 3 -9.12 -1.90 2.17
N ILE A 4 -9.38 -1.92 0.86
CA ILE A 4 -8.37 -1.74 -0.21
C ILE A 4 -8.12 -0.23 -0.44
N GLU A 5 -9.07 0.56 0.02
CA GLU A 5 -9.21 1.99 -0.13
C GLU A 5 -9.35 2.59 1.27
N GLU A 6 -8.93 3.84 1.44
CA GLU A 6 -9.16 4.63 2.65
C GLU A 6 -10.63 4.51 3.12
N ILE A 7 -10.85 4.34 4.43
CA ILE A 7 -12.20 4.29 5.00
C ILE A 7 -12.87 5.66 4.78
N ASN A 8 -14.00 5.67 4.06
CA ASN A 8 -14.68 6.86 3.53
C ASN A 8 -13.88 7.64 2.47
N GLY A 9 -12.82 7.06 1.89
CA GLY A 9 -12.02 7.68 0.84
C GLY A 9 -12.87 8.15 -0.33
N ALA A 10 -13.80 7.32 -0.81
CA ALA A 10 -14.73 7.67 -1.90
C ALA A 10 -15.66 8.86 -1.60
N SER A 11 -15.78 9.31 -0.35
CA SER A 11 -16.51 10.54 0.02
C SER A 11 -15.73 11.82 -0.29
N ARG A 12 -14.45 11.70 -0.66
CA ARG A 12 -13.55 12.79 -1.04
C ARG A 12 -12.83 12.40 -2.33
N ASP A 13 -12.81 13.28 -3.32
CA ASP A 13 -12.15 12.99 -4.60
C ASP A 13 -10.62 13.08 -4.51
N TYR A 14 -10.08 13.73 -3.47
CA TYR A 14 -8.65 14.00 -3.28
C TYR A 14 -8.02 14.57 -4.57
N CYS A 15 -8.75 15.45 -5.23
CA CYS A 15 -8.35 16.07 -6.48
C CYS A 15 -7.97 17.52 -6.25
N ASP A 16 -6.74 17.89 -6.61
CA ASP A 16 -6.41 19.29 -6.85
C ASP A 16 -6.78 19.66 -8.30
N GLN A 17 -7.92 20.34 -8.46
CA GLN A 17 -8.46 20.79 -9.74
C GLN A 17 -7.58 21.84 -10.42
N ASN A 18 -6.64 22.48 -9.69
CA ASN A 18 -5.75 23.50 -10.25
C ASN A 18 -4.44 22.90 -10.78
N ASN A 19 -4.29 21.57 -10.74
CA ASN A 19 -3.08 20.91 -11.20
C ASN A 19 -3.16 20.56 -12.69
N ASP A 20 -2.69 21.49 -13.54
CA ASP A 20 -2.70 21.32 -15.00
C ASP A 20 -1.78 20.21 -15.52
N ARG A 21 -0.77 19.83 -14.72
CA ARG A 21 0.18 18.77 -15.11
C ARG A 21 -0.39 17.38 -14.87
N TYR A 22 -1.16 17.20 -13.81
CA TYR A 22 -1.80 15.94 -13.45
C TYR A 22 -3.31 16.15 -13.30
N PRO A 23 -4.02 16.42 -14.40
CA PRO A 23 -5.43 16.77 -14.36
C PRO A 23 -6.25 15.60 -13.81
N CYS A 24 -7.24 15.93 -12.99
CA CYS A 24 -8.10 14.92 -12.41
C CYS A 24 -9.03 14.32 -13.47
N ASN A 25 -9.17 12.99 -13.44
CA ASN A 25 -10.23 12.34 -14.18
C ASN A 25 -11.54 12.49 -13.37
N PRO A 26 -12.62 13.05 -13.97
CA PRO A 26 -13.88 13.30 -13.27
C PRO A 26 -14.60 12.02 -12.79
N ASN A 27 -14.21 10.84 -13.29
CA ASN A 27 -14.76 9.55 -12.91
C ASN A 27 -13.88 8.78 -11.91
N LYS A 28 -12.85 9.42 -11.34
CA LYS A 28 -11.88 8.78 -10.45
C LYS A 28 -11.71 9.60 -9.17
N GLY A 29 -11.48 8.89 -8.07
CA GLY A 29 -11.03 9.47 -6.80
C GLY A 29 -9.59 9.08 -6.52
N TYR A 30 -8.82 9.97 -5.90
CA TYR A 30 -7.40 9.77 -5.55
C TYR A 30 -7.20 9.59 -4.04
N TYR A 31 -8.16 8.97 -3.36
CA TYR A 31 -8.04 8.62 -1.95
C TYR A 31 -6.94 7.56 -1.72
N GLY A 32 -6.60 7.35 -0.45
CA GLY A 32 -5.52 6.45 -0.05
C GLY A 32 -5.70 5.05 -0.62
N ARG A 33 -4.73 4.57 -1.42
CA ARG A 33 -4.69 3.18 -1.89
C ARG A 33 -3.38 2.49 -1.58
N GLY A 34 -3.49 1.17 -1.46
CA GLY A 34 -2.34 0.30 -1.26
C GLY A 34 -1.68 0.46 0.11
N PRO A 35 -0.51 -0.18 0.29
CA PRO A 35 0.16 -0.31 1.59
C PRO A 35 0.60 1.02 2.21
N ILE A 36 0.93 2.00 1.36
CA ILE A 36 1.40 3.33 1.77
C ILE A 36 0.30 4.40 1.71
N GLN A 37 -0.95 4.01 1.43
CA GLN A 37 -2.09 4.93 1.30
C GLN A 37 -1.76 6.14 0.41
N LEU A 38 -1.31 5.89 -0.83
CA LEU A 38 -1.02 6.97 -1.77
C LEU A 38 -2.30 7.76 -2.05
N SER A 39 -2.25 9.08 -1.88
CA SER A 39 -3.38 9.98 -2.08
C SER A 39 -3.01 11.15 -2.97
N TRP A 40 -4.00 11.78 -3.61
CA TRP A 40 -3.91 12.95 -4.49
C TRP A 40 -3.43 12.72 -5.93
N ASN A 41 -4.11 13.35 -6.90
CA ASN A 41 -3.79 13.31 -8.34
C ASN A 41 -2.32 13.64 -8.63
N PHE A 42 -1.75 14.63 -7.93
CA PHE A 42 -0.34 15.03 -8.10
C PHE A 42 0.68 14.03 -7.56
N ASN A 43 0.26 13.01 -6.79
CA ASN A 43 1.11 11.90 -6.40
C ASN A 43 0.87 10.67 -7.31
N TYR A 44 -0.38 10.42 -7.67
CA TYR A 44 -0.75 9.33 -8.58
C TYR A 44 -0.18 9.52 -9.99
N GLY A 45 -0.24 10.74 -10.55
CA GLY A 45 0.31 11.06 -11.86
C GLY A 45 1.81 10.74 -12.02
N PRO A 46 2.71 11.33 -11.20
CA PRO A 46 4.13 11.05 -11.29
C PRO A 46 4.48 9.62 -10.86
N ALA A 47 3.69 9.00 -9.97
CA ALA A 47 3.83 7.57 -9.70
C ALA A 47 3.56 6.78 -10.99
N GLY A 48 2.45 7.04 -11.69
CA GLY A 48 2.16 6.48 -13.01
C GLY A 48 3.31 6.60 -14.00
N GLU A 49 3.83 7.81 -14.19
CA GLU A 49 4.93 8.11 -15.12
C GLU A 49 6.22 7.33 -14.81
N ASN A 50 6.63 7.30 -13.54
CA ASN A 50 7.86 6.60 -13.14
C ASN A 50 7.72 5.08 -13.20
N ILE A 51 6.49 4.58 -13.10
CA ILE A 51 6.18 3.15 -12.94
C ILE A 51 5.77 2.51 -14.26
N GLY A 52 5.32 3.32 -15.23
CA GLY A 52 4.82 2.84 -16.52
C GLY A 52 3.37 2.35 -16.48
N PHE A 53 2.53 2.94 -15.63
CA PHE A 53 1.07 2.72 -15.65
C PHE A 53 0.34 4.06 -15.64
N ASP A 54 -0.95 4.04 -15.96
CA ASP A 54 -1.76 5.24 -15.94
C ASP A 54 -2.23 5.56 -14.51
N GLY A 55 -1.47 6.37 -13.79
CA GLY A 55 -1.81 6.79 -12.42
C GLY A 55 -3.09 7.61 -12.31
N LEU A 56 -3.49 8.31 -13.37
CA LEU A 56 -4.67 9.18 -13.37
C LEU A 56 -5.96 8.44 -13.74
N ASN A 57 -5.86 7.43 -14.61
CA ASN A 57 -6.98 6.63 -15.07
C ASN A 57 -7.08 5.24 -14.42
N SER A 58 -5.99 4.74 -13.84
CA SER A 58 -5.90 3.43 -13.17
C SER A 58 -5.14 3.50 -11.83
N PRO A 59 -5.59 4.33 -10.87
CA PRO A 59 -4.94 4.51 -9.57
C PRO A 59 -4.80 3.21 -8.74
N GLU A 60 -5.65 2.22 -8.98
CA GLU A 60 -5.60 0.89 -8.36
C GLU A 60 -4.27 0.12 -8.54
N THR A 61 -3.48 0.44 -9.56
CA THR A 61 -2.24 -0.30 -9.92
C THR A 61 -1.05 0.00 -8.99
N VAL A 62 -1.10 1.10 -8.24
CA VAL A 62 -0.01 1.60 -7.36
C VAL A 62 0.45 0.57 -6.34
N ALA A 63 -0.47 -0.21 -5.78
CA ALA A 63 -0.17 -1.18 -4.73
C ALA A 63 0.82 -2.26 -5.20
N ILE A 64 0.74 -2.65 -6.48
CA ILE A 64 1.56 -3.72 -7.07
C ILE A 64 2.98 -3.24 -7.33
N TRP A 65 3.20 -2.02 -7.84
CA TRP A 65 4.56 -1.54 -8.07
C TRP A 65 5.35 -1.38 -6.79
N TYR A 66 4.72 -0.80 -5.78
CA TYR A 66 5.37 -0.61 -4.49
C TYR A 66 5.78 -1.96 -3.89
N TRP A 67 4.87 -2.94 -4.00
CA TRP A 67 5.17 -4.31 -3.62
C TRP A 67 6.38 -4.86 -4.38
N VAL A 68 6.38 -4.81 -5.72
CA VAL A 68 7.47 -5.35 -6.56
C VAL A 68 8.82 -4.69 -6.28
N ASN A 69 8.86 -3.38 -6.01
CA ASN A 69 10.12 -2.63 -5.94
C ASN A 69 10.68 -2.48 -4.53
N PHE A 70 9.83 -2.44 -3.50
CA PHE A 70 10.29 -2.18 -2.13
C PHE A 70 10.01 -3.33 -1.16
N VAL A 71 9.01 -4.17 -1.44
CA VAL A 71 8.62 -5.25 -0.52
C VAL A 71 9.13 -6.61 -1.00
N GLN A 72 8.94 -6.94 -2.27
CA GLN A 72 9.36 -8.21 -2.87
C GLN A 72 10.84 -8.51 -2.66
N PRO A 73 11.79 -7.55 -2.80
CA PRO A 73 13.21 -7.83 -2.60
C PRO A 73 13.58 -8.27 -1.17
N VAL A 74 12.73 -7.99 -0.18
CA VAL A 74 12.99 -8.31 1.23
C VAL A 74 12.14 -9.47 1.77
N ILE A 75 11.28 -10.09 0.96
CA ILE A 75 10.43 -11.22 1.39
C ILE A 75 11.26 -12.37 1.96
N SER A 76 12.43 -12.66 1.37
CA SER A 76 13.33 -13.73 1.84
C SER A 76 13.89 -13.51 3.25
N GLN A 77 13.76 -12.30 3.79
CA GLN A 77 14.20 -11.96 5.15
C GLN A 77 13.10 -12.24 6.20
N GLY A 78 11.88 -12.53 5.76
CA GLY A 78 10.71 -12.82 6.59
C GLY A 78 9.63 -11.73 6.52
N PHE A 79 8.43 -12.06 7.00
CA PHE A 79 7.28 -11.15 6.92
C PHE A 79 7.50 -9.83 7.69
N GLY A 80 8.25 -9.84 8.80
CA GLY A 80 8.62 -8.64 9.54
C GLY A 80 9.42 -7.63 8.71
N ALA A 81 10.26 -8.10 7.78
CA ALA A 81 10.98 -7.23 6.86
C ALA A 81 10.04 -6.54 5.86
N THR A 82 8.94 -7.19 5.48
CA THR A 82 7.91 -6.59 4.62
C THR A 82 7.14 -5.49 5.34
N ILE A 83 6.81 -5.69 6.63
CA ILE A 83 6.19 -4.66 7.47
C ILE A 83 7.12 -3.46 7.59
N ARG A 84 8.42 -3.73 7.82
CA ARG A 84 9.45 -2.69 7.89
C ARG A 84 9.58 -1.90 6.58
N ALA A 85 9.54 -2.57 5.44
CA ALA A 85 9.57 -1.93 4.14
C ALA A 85 8.35 -1.01 3.93
N ILE A 86 7.16 -1.44 4.35
CA ILE A 86 5.90 -0.70 4.15
C ILE A 86 5.79 0.52 5.07
N ASN A 87 6.03 0.35 6.38
CA ASN A 87 5.80 1.42 7.36
C ASN A 87 6.69 1.30 8.61
N GLY A 88 7.92 0.82 8.42
CA GLY A 88 8.77 0.44 9.55
C GLY A 88 9.11 1.57 10.52
N ALA A 89 9.21 2.81 10.02
CA ALA A 89 9.48 3.97 10.86
C ALA A 89 8.38 4.26 11.89
N LEU A 90 7.14 3.83 11.63
CA LEU A 90 5.99 4.07 12.52
C LEU A 90 5.58 2.81 13.30
N GLU A 91 5.81 1.62 12.74
CA GLU A 91 5.26 0.38 13.27
C GLU A 91 6.29 -0.50 13.98
N CYS A 92 7.51 -0.60 13.45
CA CYS A 92 8.54 -1.51 13.96
C CYS A 92 9.25 -0.93 15.19
N ASP A 93 10.10 -1.76 15.82
CA ASP A 93 10.97 -1.41 16.95
C ASP A 93 10.20 -0.87 18.16
N GLY A 94 8.97 -1.36 18.33
CA GLY A 94 8.06 -0.93 19.39
C GLY A 94 7.22 0.31 19.08
N GLY A 95 7.29 0.85 17.85
CA GLY A 95 6.51 2.02 17.43
C GLY A 95 5.00 1.79 17.50
N ASN A 96 4.50 0.67 16.97
CA ASN A 96 3.10 0.30 17.08
C ASN A 96 2.90 -1.23 17.12
N PRO A 97 3.16 -1.88 18.28
CA PRO A 97 3.11 -3.34 18.41
C PRO A 97 1.75 -3.94 18.06
N ALA A 98 0.65 -3.25 18.39
CA ALA A 98 -0.71 -3.72 18.10
C ALA A 98 -0.98 -3.80 16.59
N THR A 99 -0.45 -2.85 15.81
CA THR A 99 -0.61 -2.85 14.35
C THR A 99 0.24 -3.95 13.71
N VAL A 100 1.48 -4.12 14.16
CA VAL A 100 2.35 -5.22 13.72
C VAL A 100 1.69 -6.56 13.99
N GLU A 101 1.18 -6.79 15.20
CA GLU A 101 0.54 -8.05 15.57
C GLU A 101 -0.67 -8.33 14.68
N ARG A 102 -1.50 -7.32 14.41
CA ARG A 102 -2.66 -7.48 13.51
C ARG A 102 -2.24 -7.88 12.09
N ARG A 103 -1.13 -7.34 11.57
CA ARG A 103 -0.59 -7.74 10.25
C ARG A 103 -0.13 -9.19 10.26
N VAL A 104 0.55 -9.61 11.33
CA VAL A 104 1.04 -10.98 11.51
C VAL A 104 -0.11 -11.97 11.59
N GLU A 105 -1.17 -11.64 12.33
CA GLU A 105 -2.39 -12.47 12.42
C GLU A 105 -2.99 -12.74 11.04
N TYR A 106 -3.17 -11.70 10.20
CA TYR A 106 -3.68 -11.89 8.84
C TYR A 106 -2.75 -12.71 7.96
N TYR A 107 -1.43 -12.49 8.06
CA TYR A 107 -0.46 -13.24 7.28
C TYR A 107 -0.50 -14.73 7.64
N ILE A 108 -0.53 -15.08 8.94
CA ILE A 108 -0.65 -16.46 9.41
C ILE A 108 -1.96 -17.09 8.93
N ASP A 109 -3.08 -16.36 9.01
CA ASP A 109 -4.38 -16.84 8.52
C ASP A 109 -4.35 -17.16 7.02
N TYR A 110 -3.75 -16.29 6.20
CA TYR A 110 -3.59 -16.56 4.76
C TYR A 110 -2.65 -17.72 4.48
N CYS A 111 -1.54 -17.85 5.22
CA CYS A 111 -0.66 -19.01 5.11
C CYS A 111 -1.40 -20.32 5.42
N ASN A 112 -2.24 -20.34 6.47
CA ASN A 112 -3.06 -21.49 6.82
C ASN A 112 -4.07 -21.85 5.72
N GLN A 113 -4.75 -20.86 5.14
CA GLN A 113 -5.70 -21.06 4.04
C GLN A 113 -5.02 -21.60 2.78
N LEU A 114 -3.79 -21.18 2.52
CA LEU A 114 -2.99 -21.63 1.37
C LEU A 114 -2.21 -22.93 1.63
N GLY A 115 -2.26 -23.46 2.87
CA GLY A 115 -1.54 -24.67 3.24
C GLY A 115 -0.01 -24.52 3.21
N VAL A 116 0.51 -23.31 3.47
CA VAL A 116 1.94 -23.00 3.48
C VAL A 116 2.40 -22.61 4.88
N ASP A 117 3.65 -22.93 5.21
CA ASP A 117 4.27 -22.48 6.47
C ASP A 117 4.54 -20.96 6.41
N PRO A 118 4.14 -20.17 7.42
CA PRO A 118 4.43 -18.73 7.48
C PRO A 118 5.92 -18.39 7.64
N TRP A 119 6.78 -19.36 8.02
CA TRP A 119 8.21 -19.19 8.27
C TRP A 119 8.55 -18.25 9.46
N PRO A 120 9.81 -18.20 9.95
CA PRO A 120 10.19 -17.34 11.07
C PRO A 120 10.29 -15.85 10.67
N ASN A 121 10.69 -14.99 11.62
CA ASN A 121 10.86 -13.53 11.43
C ASN A 121 9.57 -12.81 11.01
N LEU A 122 8.45 -13.12 11.67
CA LEU A 122 7.15 -12.54 11.36
C LEU A 122 6.99 -11.09 11.84
N ARG A 123 7.74 -10.70 12.86
CA ARG A 123 7.61 -9.39 13.51
C ARG A 123 8.81 -8.50 13.20
N CYS A 124 8.55 -7.21 13.26
CA CYS A 124 9.50 -6.13 13.47
C CYS A 124 8.96 -5.31 14.65
#